data_AF-S3MC73-F1
#
_entry.id   AF-S3MC73-F1
#
_cell.length_a   1.000
_cell.length_b   1.000
_cell.length_c   1.000
_cell.angle_alpha   90.00
_cell.angle_beta   90.00
_cell.angle_gamma   90.00
#
_symmetry.space_group_name_H-M   'P 1'
#
loop_
_entity.id
_entity.type
_entity.pdbx_description
1 polymer ?
#
loop_
_entity_poly.entity_id
_entity_poly.type
_entity_poly.pdbx_seq_one_letter_code
_entity_poly.pdbx_strand_id
1 'polypeptide(L)'
;METRKQEFVGTIRKCPNCGATLPGLAAVCPQCGHEITGVDAIGSVREFFNTYQYEKSERRQLNLIKNYPVPNTREDIIEFALLTAQQVKSLLSSEYLKKTMDSDTTVTDPEIAVKGVVGIFKDTLLGDKTKTIGEKSETVSNAEFLAAWKGKFEQINMKASIVFANDPKTLEHIRKIISDVLATEEKLEQSEKKRLAAENRSYAFVLIPAFLILFLGIGGLFFLGNNGESSKKQEIQRLETLEKTIIQDIENADYASAELKIIDLRWRESPLKNKANIQLWDEKRELLQKRIEDGRKKKKGK
;
A
#
# COMPACT_ATOMS: atom_id res chain seq x y z
N MET A 1 -71.99 -19.74 -47.13
CA MET A 1 -70.68 -19.45 -47.73
C MET A 1 -69.89 -18.61 -46.75
N GLU A 2 -69.00 -19.22 -45.98
CA GLU A 2 -68.09 -18.47 -45.11
C GLU A 2 -66.95 -17.92 -45.97
N THR A 3 -66.79 -16.60 -45.98
CA THR A 3 -65.68 -15.92 -46.66
C THR A 3 -64.44 -15.97 -45.77
N ARG A 4 -63.35 -16.55 -46.28
CA ARG A 4 -62.05 -16.55 -45.58
C ARG A 4 -61.55 -15.11 -45.42
N LYS A 5 -61.29 -14.69 -44.18
CA LYS A 5 -60.51 -13.49 -43.87
C LYS A 5 -59.04 -13.89 -43.74
N GLN A 6 -58.16 -13.18 -44.45
CA GLN A 6 -56.72 -13.34 -44.33
C GLN A 6 -56.19 -12.22 -43.43
N GLU A 7 -55.57 -12.59 -42.31
CA GLU A 7 -54.79 -11.66 -41.49
C GLU A 7 -53.35 -11.62 -42.02
N PHE A 8 -52.89 -10.43 -42.42
CA PHE A 8 -51.50 -10.23 -42.84
C PHE A 8 -50.62 -10.05 -41.60
N VAL A 9 -49.87 -11.10 -41.25
CA VAL A 9 -48.92 -11.08 -40.13
C VAL A 9 -47.50 -11.02 -40.71
N GLY A 10 -46.90 -9.82 -40.75
CA GLY A 10 -45.47 -9.62 -41.02
C GLY A 10 -45.12 -8.64 -42.14
N THR A 11 -43.93 -8.03 -42.04
CA THR A 11 -43.35 -7.15 -43.05
C THR A 11 -42.71 -7.96 -44.19
N ILE A 12 -43.10 -7.70 -45.43
CA ILE A 12 -42.47 -8.31 -46.62
C ILE A 12 -41.15 -7.61 -46.89
N ARG A 13 -40.03 -8.32 -46.76
CA ARG A 13 -38.69 -7.81 -47.11
C ARG A 13 -38.32 -8.23 -48.54
N LYS A 14 -37.81 -7.30 -49.34
CA LYS A 14 -37.39 -7.53 -50.73
C LYS A 14 -35.87 -7.41 -50.86
N CYS A 15 -35.30 -8.16 -51.80
CA CYS A 15 -33.90 -8.03 -52.16
C CYS A 15 -33.63 -6.67 -52.84
N PRO A 16 -32.66 -5.88 -52.38
CA PRO A 16 -32.35 -4.57 -52.97
C PRO A 16 -31.75 -4.69 -54.38
N ASN A 17 -31.15 -5.83 -54.72
CA ASN A 17 -30.51 -6.03 -56.02
C ASN A 17 -31.48 -6.55 -57.10
N CYS A 18 -32.41 -7.46 -56.76
CA CYS A 18 -33.27 -8.10 -57.77
C CYS A 18 -34.78 -8.06 -57.46
N GLY A 19 -35.20 -7.46 -56.34
CA GLY A 19 -36.62 -7.32 -55.99
C GLY A 19 -37.32 -8.58 -55.46
N ALA A 20 -36.61 -9.71 -55.36
CA ALA A 20 -37.11 -10.97 -54.82
C ALA A 20 -37.69 -10.80 -53.42
N THR A 21 -38.81 -11.45 -53.10
CA THR A 21 -39.26 -11.55 -51.70
C THR A 21 -38.34 -12.48 -50.92
N LEU A 22 -37.74 -11.96 -49.85
CA LEU A 22 -36.82 -12.71 -49.01
C LEU A 22 -37.58 -13.43 -47.89
N PRO A 23 -37.29 -14.72 -47.63
CA PRO A 23 -37.74 -15.35 -46.39
C PRO A 23 -37.07 -14.64 -45.19
N GLY A 24 -37.76 -14.58 -44.05
CA GLY A 24 -37.27 -13.86 -42.86
C GLY A 24 -35.86 -14.31 -42.47
N LEU A 25 -34.96 -13.32 -42.25
CA LEU A 25 -33.55 -13.49 -41.87
C LEU A 25 -32.61 -14.12 -42.93
N ALA A 26 -32.97 -14.11 -44.21
CA ALA A 26 -32.06 -14.55 -45.27
C ALA A 26 -30.81 -13.64 -45.37
N ALA A 27 -29.62 -14.20 -45.08
CA ALA A 27 -28.33 -13.50 -45.18
C ALA A 27 -27.83 -13.33 -46.64
N VAL A 28 -28.31 -14.17 -47.57
CA VAL A 28 -27.98 -14.11 -48.99
C VAL A 28 -29.25 -14.32 -49.82
N CYS A 29 -29.44 -13.54 -50.86
CA CYS A 29 -30.58 -13.66 -51.76
C CYS A 29 -30.50 -14.97 -52.56
N PRO A 30 -31.51 -15.86 -52.48
CA PRO A 30 -31.51 -17.12 -53.21
C PRO A 30 -31.68 -16.95 -54.73
N GLN A 31 -32.15 -15.79 -55.20
CA GLN A 31 -32.37 -15.53 -56.62
C GLN A 31 -31.17 -14.91 -57.34
N CYS A 32 -30.39 -14.06 -56.68
CA CYS A 32 -29.31 -13.31 -57.34
C CYS A 32 -27.95 -13.39 -56.63
N GLY A 33 -27.86 -14.09 -55.50
CA GLY A 33 -26.60 -14.24 -54.75
C GLY A 33 -26.14 -12.98 -54.01
N HIS A 34 -26.93 -11.91 -53.99
CA HIS A 34 -26.58 -10.68 -53.27
C HIS A 34 -26.65 -10.89 -51.75
N GLU A 35 -25.59 -10.54 -51.05
CA GLU A 35 -25.52 -10.59 -49.59
C GLU A 35 -26.45 -9.53 -49.00
N ILE A 36 -27.41 -9.96 -48.20
CA ILE A 36 -28.40 -9.09 -47.58
C ILE A 36 -27.79 -8.55 -46.30
N THR A 37 -27.10 -7.42 -46.41
CA THR A 37 -26.66 -6.66 -45.24
C THR A 37 -27.88 -5.98 -44.64
N GLY A 38 -28.18 -6.29 -43.37
CA GLY A 38 -29.31 -5.71 -42.64
C GLY A 38 -29.18 -4.20 -42.50
N VAL A 39 -29.86 -3.47 -43.39
CA VAL A 39 -30.23 -2.07 -43.20
C VAL A 39 -31.33 -2.04 -42.14
N ASP A 40 -30.90 -2.28 -40.89
CA ASP A 40 -31.53 -2.00 -39.59
C ASP A 40 -30.48 -2.23 -38.44
N ALA A 41 -29.18 -2.37 -38.75
CA ALA A 41 -28.08 -2.38 -37.78
C ALA A 41 -27.14 -1.17 -37.88
N ILE A 42 -27.19 -0.40 -38.97
CA ILE A 42 -26.49 0.89 -39.13
C ILE A 42 -27.19 1.89 -38.21
N GLY A 43 -26.82 1.88 -36.93
CA GLY A 43 -27.45 2.68 -35.89
C GLY A 43 -27.25 2.12 -34.49
N SER A 44 -27.14 0.79 -34.33
CA SER A 44 -27.16 0.17 -32.99
C SER A 44 -25.97 0.56 -32.11
N VAL A 45 -24.76 0.70 -32.68
CA VAL A 45 -23.55 1.13 -31.97
C VAL A 45 -23.61 2.61 -31.64
N ARG A 46 -23.96 3.45 -32.62
CA ARG A 46 -24.02 4.90 -32.46
C ARG A 46 -25.13 5.32 -31.51
N GLU A 47 -26.30 4.69 -31.61
CA GLU A 47 -27.43 4.91 -30.71
C GLU A 47 -27.08 4.50 -29.28
N PHE A 48 -26.38 3.37 -29.10
CA PHE A 48 -25.85 3.00 -27.80
C PHE A 48 -24.90 4.05 -27.24
N PHE A 49 -23.89 4.48 -28.01
CA PHE A 49 -22.93 5.49 -27.54
C PHE A 49 -23.56 6.85 -27.31
N ASN A 50 -24.58 7.24 -28.08
CA ASN A 50 -25.37 8.44 -27.82
C ASN A 50 -26.11 8.30 -26.49
N THR A 51 -26.83 7.20 -26.30
CA THR A 51 -27.57 6.93 -25.05
C THR A 51 -26.63 6.93 -23.84
N TYR A 52 -25.46 6.28 -23.97
CA TYR A 52 -24.42 6.26 -22.94
C TYR A 52 -23.89 7.67 -22.61
N GLN A 53 -23.59 8.48 -23.62
CA GLN A 53 -23.04 9.83 -23.43
C GLN A 53 -24.05 10.81 -22.81
N TYR A 54 -25.34 10.71 -23.16
CA TYR A 54 -26.37 11.63 -22.68
C TYR A 54 -27.06 11.18 -21.39
N GLU A 55 -26.85 9.94 -20.95
CA GLU A 55 -27.38 9.45 -19.68
C GLU A 55 -26.71 10.18 -18.50
N LYS A 56 -27.52 10.66 -17.55
CA LYS A 56 -27.07 11.50 -16.44
C LYS A 56 -26.66 10.68 -15.22
N SER A 57 -27.19 9.47 -15.09
CA SER A 57 -26.93 8.59 -13.95
C SER A 57 -25.78 7.64 -14.26
N GLU A 58 -24.69 7.73 -13.49
CA GLU A 58 -23.52 6.84 -13.63
C GLU A 58 -23.89 5.36 -13.49
N ARG A 59 -24.80 5.02 -12.56
CA ARG A 59 -25.32 3.64 -12.43
C ARG A 59 -26.01 3.16 -13.71
N ARG A 60 -26.83 4.02 -14.34
CA ARG A 60 -27.50 3.69 -15.59
C ARG A 60 -26.49 3.58 -16.73
N GLN A 61 -25.51 4.47 -16.81
CA GLN A 61 -24.40 4.37 -17.75
C GLN A 61 -23.66 3.04 -17.61
N LEU A 62 -23.32 2.63 -16.39
CA LEU A 62 -22.67 1.35 -16.13
C LEU A 62 -23.54 0.16 -16.56
N ASN A 63 -24.84 0.21 -16.28
CA ASN A 63 -25.78 -0.82 -16.69
C ASN A 63 -25.95 -0.88 -18.21
N LEU A 64 -25.93 0.26 -18.90
CA LEU A 64 -25.93 0.32 -20.36
C LEU A 64 -24.71 -0.44 -20.90
N ILE A 65 -23.50 -0.18 -20.39
CA ILE A 65 -22.30 -0.91 -20.80
C ILE A 65 -22.49 -2.41 -20.56
N LYS A 66 -22.81 -2.82 -19.32
CA LYS A 66 -22.88 -4.25 -18.97
C LYS A 66 -23.87 -5.01 -19.86
N ASN A 67 -25.05 -4.44 -20.08
CA ASN A 67 -26.16 -5.11 -20.78
C ASN A 67 -26.12 -4.96 -22.31
N TYR A 68 -25.28 -4.08 -22.86
CA TYR A 68 -25.23 -3.89 -24.31
C TYR A 68 -24.68 -5.13 -25.02
N PRO A 69 -25.42 -5.76 -25.95
CA PRO A 69 -24.94 -6.94 -26.67
C PRO A 69 -23.85 -6.54 -27.68
N VAL A 70 -22.77 -7.30 -27.75
CA VAL A 70 -21.73 -7.05 -28.76
C VAL A 70 -22.32 -7.26 -30.16
N PRO A 71 -22.16 -6.28 -31.09
CA PRO A 71 -22.70 -6.35 -32.45
C PRO A 71 -22.28 -7.60 -33.22
N ASN A 72 -23.04 -7.93 -34.27
CA ASN A 72 -22.83 -9.13 -35.09
C ASN A 72 -22.21 -8.82 -36.46
N THR A 73 -22.26 -7.58 -36.93
CA THR A 73 -21.75 -7.21 -38.25
C THR A 73 -20.25 -6.94 -38.17
N ARG A 74 -19.54 -7.09 -39.31
CA ARG A 74 -18.09 -6.89 -39.36
C ARG A 74 -17.76 -5.42 -39.03
N GLU A 75 -18.49 -4.50 -39.63
CA GLU A 75 -18.31 -3.06 -39.51
C GLU A 75 -18.62 -2.58 -38.09
N ASP A 76 -19.73 -3.04 -37.50
CA ASP A 76 -20.12 -2.62 -36.15
C ASP A 76 -19.17 -3.16 -35.07
N ILE A 77 -18.59 -4.35 -35.24
CA ILE A 77 -17.58 -4.87 -34.31
C ILE A 77 -16.32 -3.99 -34.34
N ILE A 78 -15.89 -3.56 -35.53
CA ILE A 78 -14.74 -2.67 -35.67
C ILE A 78 -15.03 -1.29 -35.05
N GLU A 79 -16.20 -0.71 -35.35
CA GLU A 79 -16.62 0.58 -34.78
C GLU A 79 -16.71 0.49 -33.25
N PHE A 80 -17.36 -0.57 -32.74
CA PHE A 80 -17.51 -0.79 -31.31
C PHE A 80 -16.16 -1.01 -30.61
N ALA A 81 -15.23 -1.75 -31.22
CA ALA A 81 -13.88 -1.94 -30.69
C ALA A 81 -13.11 -0.62 -30.57
N LEU A 82 -13.16 0.21 -31.61
CA LEU A 82 -12.45 1.49 -31.64
C LEU A 82 -13.02 2.47 -30.61
N LEU A 83 -14.35 2.61 -30.53
CA LEU A 83 -14.99 3.49 -29.57
C LEU A 83 -14.77 3.02 -28.13
N THR A 84 -14.84 1.70 -27.88
CA THR A 84 -14.51 1.12 -26.56
C THR A 84 -13.06 1.43 -26.17
N ALA A 85 -12.13 1.31 -27.11
CA ALA A 85 -10.72 1.66 -26.88
C ALA A 85 -10.53 3.12 -26.50
N GLN A 86 -11.26 4.04 -27.13
CA GLN A 86 -11.24 5.44 -26.74
C GLN A 86 -11.80 5.67 -25.33
N GLN A 87 -12.90 5.00 -24.96
CA GLN A 87 -13.48 5.12 -23.61
C GLN A 87 -12.51 4.62 -22.53
N VAL A 88 -11.91 3.45 -22.73
CA VAL A 88 -10.93 2.89 -21.78
C VAL A 88 -9.72 3.82 -21.63
N LYS A 89 -9.17 4.31 -22.74
CA LYS A 89 -8.03 5.24 -22.70
C LYS A 89 -8.36 6.53 -21.95
N SER A 90 -9.56 7.08 -22.15
CA SER A 90 -10.05 8.27 -21.44
C SER A 90 -10.13 8.02 -19.93
N LEU A 91 -10.69 6.88 -19.52
CA LEU A 91 -10.81 6.50 -18.11
C LEU A 91 -9.44 6.34 -17.44
N LEU A 92 -8.51 5.62 -18.09
CA LEU A 92 -7.14 5.45 -17.59
C LEU A 92 -6.41 6.80 -17.41
N SER A 93 -6.55 7.70 -18.38
CA SER A 93 -6.00 9.06 -18.27
C SER A 93 -6.59 9.82 -17.08
N SER A 94 -7.90 9.70 -16.85
CA SER A 94 -8.58 10.38 -15.73
C SER A 94 -8.17 9.82 -14.36
N GLU A 95 -7.96 8.51 -14.25
CA GLU A 95 -7.50 7.87 -13.01
C GLU A 95 -6.07 8.28 -12.68
N TYR A 96 -5.19 8.31 -13.68
CA TYR A 96 -3.83 8.79 -13.52
C TYR A 96 -3.80 10.25 -13.03
N LEU A 97 -4.59 11.13 -13.65
CA LEU A 97 -4.66 12.54 -13.24
C LEU A 97 -5.12 12.70 -11.80
N LYS A 98 -6.20 12.02 -11.37
CA LYS A 98 -6.65 12.03 -9.97
C LYS A 98 -5.52 11.64 -9.02
N LYS A 99 -4.82 10.54 -9.32
CA LYS A 99 -3.73 10.03 -8.49
C LYS A 99 -2.50 10.94 -8.45
N THR A 100 -2.27 11.72 -9.51
CA THR A 100 -1.21 12.75 -9.51
C THR A 100 -1.59 14.01 -8.75
N MET A 101 -2.88 14.39 -8.73
CA MET A 101 -3.36 15.59 -8.05
C MET A 101 -3.46 15.40 -6.53
N ASP A 102 -3.88 14.21 -6.08
CA ASP A 102 -3.95 13.90 -4.64
C ASP A 102 -2.58 13.80 -3.96
N SER A 103 -1.49 13.57 -4.72
CA SER A 103 -0.12 13.54 -4.20
C SER A 103 0.53 14.93 -4.03
N ASP A 104 -0.04 15.99 -4.62
CA ASP A 104 0.59 17.32 -4.63
C ASP A 104 0.06 18.26 -3.52
N THR A 105 -0.82 17.76 -2.64
CA THR A 105 -1.47 18.60 -1.59
C THR A 105 -0.75 18.57 -0.22
N THR A 106 0.42 17.95 -0.12
CA THR A 106 1.25 17.97 1.10
C THR A 106 2.66 18.46 0.81
N VAL A 107 2.79 19.68 0.31
CA VAL A 107 4.07 20.42 0.35
C VAL A 107 3.81 21.76 1.05
N THR A 108 4.03 21.75 2.37
CA THR A 108 4.33 22.96 3.12
C THR A 108 5.78 23.34 2.84
N ASP A 109 6.03 24.10 1.77
CA ASP A 109 7.25 24.89 1.61
C ASP A 109 6.88 26.32 1.18
N PRO A 110 7.32 27.38 1.90
CA PRO A 110 6.82 28.75 1.67
C PRO A 110 7.45 29.50 0.49
N GLU A 111 8.28 28.87 -0.36
CA GLU A 111 9.21 29.64 -1.22
C GLU A 111 9.14 29.45 -2.74
N ILE A 112 8.12 28.80 -3.30
CA ILE A 112 7.84 28.90 -4.75
C ILE A 112 6.35 29.11 -5.00
N ALA A 113 5.90 30.34 -4.76
CA ALA A 113 4.59 30.81 -5.16
C ALA A 113 4.52 31.03 -6.68
N VAL A 114 4.33 29.97 -7.47
CA VAL A 114 3.62 30.10 -8.76
C VAL A 114 2.13 30.04 -8.48
N LYS A 115 1.62 31.08 -7.81
CA LYS A 115 0.19 31.37 -7.74
C LYS A 115 -0.26 31.87 -9.11
N GLY A 116 -1.02 31.08 -9.86
CA GLY A 116 -1.62 31.64 -11.08
C GLY A 116 -2.45 30.72 -11.97
N VAL A 117 -2.24 29.40 -11.99
CA VAL A 117 -2.97 28.52 -12.96
C VAL A 117 -3.79 27.43 -12.28
N VAL A 118 -3.39 27.00 -11.07
CA VAL A 118 -3.98 25.84 -10.38
C VAL A 118 -5.37 26.12 -9.77
N GLY A 119 -5.65 27.36 -9.36
CA GLY A 119 -6.99 27.75 -8.87
C GLY A 119 -8.02 27.97 -9.98
N ILE A 120 -7.58 28.51 -11.12
CA ILE A 120 -8.47 28.89 -12.23
C ILE A 120 -9.02 27.64 -12.97
N PHE A 121 -8.25 26.55 -13.00
CA PHE A 121 -8.67 25.30 -13.65
C PHE A 121 -9.72 24.51 -12.87
N LYS A 122 -9.78 24.66 -11.54
CA LYS A 122 -10.72 23.93 -10.68
C LYS A 122 -12.16 24.44 -10.89
N ASP A 123 -12.34 25.75 -11.00
CA ASP A 123 -13.66 26.37 -11.14
C ASP A 123 -14.15 26.37 -12.59
N THR A 124 -13.24 26.24 -13.58
CA THR A 124 -13.58 26.24 -15.01
C THR A 124 -14.01 24.86 -15.53
N LEU A 125 -13.50 23.76 -14.96
CA LEU A 125 -13.85 22.39 -15.41
C LEU A 125 -14.90 21.69 -14.54
N LEU A 126 -15.03 22.07 -13.28
CA LEU A 126 -16.10 21.59 -12.40
C LEU A 126 -17.17 22.67 -12.30
N GLY A 127 -18.03 22.71 -13.32
CA GLY A 127 -19.25 23.51 -13.27
C GLY A 127 -20.00 23.27 -11.96
N ASP A 128 -20.22 24.37 -11.24
CA ASP A 128 -20.93 24.49 -9.97
C ASP A 128 -22.17 23.57 -9.91
N LYS A 129 -22.12 22.59 -9.00
CA LYS A 129 -23.29 21.83 -8.53
C LYS A 129 -23.48 22.05 -7.03
N THR A 130 -23.63 23.29 -6.61
CA THR A 130 -24.29 23.58 -5.34
C THR A 130 -25.81 23.40 -5.50
N LYS A 131 -26.32 22.19 -5.23
CA LYS A 131 -27.76 22.00 -4.98
C LYS A 131 -28.04 20.88 -3.96
N THR A 132 -28.42 21.35 -2.77
CA THR A 132 -29.38 20.80 -1.77
C THR A 132 -29.38 19.29 -1.45
N ILE A 133 -29.00 19.02 -0.20
CA ILE A 133 -29.54 18.02 0.75
C ILE A 133 -30.72 17.20 0.20
N GLY A 134 -30.52 15.87 0.06
CA GLY A 134 -31.63 14.92 0.01
C GLY A 134 -31.62 13.81 -1.05
N GLU A 135 -30.49 13.21 -1.45
CA GLU A 135 -30.47 11.85 -2.00
C GLU A 135 -29.06 11.27 -1.88
N LYS A 136 -28.91 10.07 -1.31
CA LYS A 136 -27.62 9.37 -1.24
C LYS A 136 -27.27 8.90 -2.64
N SER A 137 -26.70 9.80 -3.44
CA SER A 137 -26.13 9.49 -4.75
C SER A 137 -24.97 8.52 -4.55
N GLU A 138 -25.21 7.23 -4.84
CA GLU A 138 -24.14 6.24 -4.97
C GLU A 138 -23.36 6.60 -6.23
N THR A 139 -22.23 7.28 -6.01
CA THR A 139 -21.26 7.62 -7.05
C THR A 139 -20.54 6.34 -7.46
N VAL A 140 -20.53 6.03 -8.75
CA VAL A 140 -19.87 4.83 -9.30
C VAL A 140 -18.40 5.19 -9.53
N SER A 141 -17.48 4.29 -9.20
CA SER A 141 -16.04 4.54 -9.35
C SER A 141 -15.58 4.36 -10.80
N ASN A 142 -14.55 5.12 -11.22
CA ASN A 142 -13.93 4.95 -12.55
C ASN A 142 -13.43 3.51 -12.78
N ALA A 143 -12.97 2.84 -11.71
CA ALA A 143 -12.53 1.45 -11.75
C ALA A 143 -13.66 0.49 -12.16
N GLU A 144 -14.90 0.74 -11.74
CA GLU A 144 -16.05 -0.09 -12.14
C GLU A 144 -16.41 0.10 -13.63
N PHE A 145 -16.32 1.33 -14.13
CA PHE A 145 -16.47 1.60 -15.56
C PHE A 145 -15.37 0.93 -16.38
N LEU A 146 -14.12 1.04 -15.90
CA LEU A 146 -12.97 0.41 -16.53
C LEU A 146 -13.14 -1.11 -16.61
N ALA A 147 -13.55 -1.74 -15.51
CA ALA A 147 -13.82 -3.17 -15.47
C ALA A 147 -14.95 -3.58 -16.44
N ALA A 148 -16.03 -2.80 -16.52
CA ALA A 148 -17.12 -3.08 -17.46
C ALA A 148 -16.69 -3.00 -18.93
N TRP A 149 -15.90 -1.98 -19.30
CA TRP A 149 -15.36 -1.83 -20.65
C TRP A 149 -14.33 -2.90 -21.00
N LYS A 150 -13.48 -3.32 -20.06
CA LYS A 150 -12.57 -4.46 -20.24
C LYS A 150 -13.34 -5.76 -20.52
N GLY A 151 -14.42 -6.01 -19.78
CA GLY A 151 -15.31 -7.14 -20.07
C GLY A 151 -15.90 -7.09 -21.48
N LYS A 152 -16.15 -5.89 -22.04
CA LYS A 152 -16.55 -5.75 -23.44
C LYS A 152 -15.42 -6.04 -24.42
N PHE A 153 -14.17 -5.68 -24.13
CA PHE A 153 -13.05 -6.10 -24.97
C PHE A 153 -12.90 -7.61 -25.07
N GLU A 154 -13.09 -8.34 -23.97
CA GLU A 154 -13.08 -9.80 -24.00
C GLU A 154 -14.18 -10.34 -24.91
N GLN A 155 -15.41 -9.82 -24.77
CA GLN A 155 -16.54 -10.21 -25.62
C GLN A 155 -16.30 -9.86 -27.09
N ILE A 156 -15.72 -8.69 -27.38
CA ILE A 156 -15.33 -8.26 -28.74
C ILE A 156 -14.29 -9.22 -29.31
N ASN A 157 -13.24 -9.57 -28.56
CA ASN A 157 -12.19 -10.46 -29.04
C ASN A 157 -12.74 -11.88 -29.33
N MET A 158 -13.60 -12.41 -28.46
CA MET A 158 -14.29 -13.68 -28.71
C MET A 158 -15.12 -13.61 -29.99
N LYS A 159 -15.96 -12.58 -30.13
CA LYS A 159 -16.81 -12.39 -31.30
C LYS A 159 -16.01 -12.21 -32.59
N ALA A 160 -14.96 -11.40 -32.53
CA ALA A 160 -14.09 -11.10 -33.65
C ALA A 160 -13.38 -12.36 -34.15
N SER A 161 -12.97 -13.26 -33.25
CA SER A 161 -12.34 -14.54 -33.66
C SER A 161 -13.24 -15.40 -34.56
N ILE A 162 -14.56 -15.31 -34.38
CA ILE A 162 -15.55 -16.04 -35.18
C ILE A 162 -15.87 -15.25 -36.45
N VAL A 163 -16.20 -13.97 -36.32
CA VAL A 163 -16.65 -13.11 -37.45
C VAL A 163 -15.53 -12.85 -38.46
N PHE A 164 -14.28 -12.78 -38.02
CA PHE A 164 -13.11 -12.52 -38.86
C PHE A 164 -12.24 -13.77 -39.06
N ALA A 165 -12.80 -14.98 -38.91
CA ALA A 165 -12.05 -16.22 -39.14
C ALA A 165 -11.38 -16.28 -40.53
N ASN A 166 -12.02 -15.71 -41.55
CA ASN A 166 -11.51 -15.64 -42.93
C ASN A 166 -10.69 -14.37 -43.24
N ASP A 167 -10.55 -13.46 -42.27
CA ASP A 167 -9.82 -12.20 -42.42
C ASP A 167 -8.85 -11.99 -41.24
N PRO A 168 -7.72 -12.71 -41.23
CA PRO A 168 -6.77 -12.68 -40.13
C PRO A 168 -6.10 -11.31 -39.95
N LYS A 169 -6.02 -10.50 -41.01
CA LYS A 169 -5.44 -9.15 -40.94
C LYS A 169 -6.27 -8.22 -40.09
N THR A 170 -7.59 -8.20 -40.33
CA THR A 170 -8.51 -7.37 -39.54
C THR A 170 -8.61 -7.85 -38.10
N LEU A 171 -8.62 -9.18 -37.89
CA LEU A 171 -8.60 -9.78 -36.56
C LEU A 171 -7.36 -9.37 -35.75
N GLU A 172 -6.19 -9.39 -36.38
CA GLU A 172 -4.95 -8.96 -35.74
C GLU A 172 -4.97 -7.46 -35.42
N HIS A 173 -5.53 -6.63 -36.30
CA HIS A 173 -5.67 -5.20 -36.03
C HIS A 173 -6.56 -4.93 -34.80
N ILE A 174 -7.69 -5.63 -34.66
CA ILE A 174 -8.57 -5.52 -33.48
C ILE A 174 -7.81 -5.95 -32.21
N ARG A 175 -7.09 -7.06 -32.26
CA ARG A 175 -6.31 -7.55 -31.12
C ARG A 175 -5.23 -6.56 -30.71
N LYS A 176 -4.53 -5.98 -31.69
CA LYS A 176 -3.51 -4.96 -31.46
C LYS A 176 -4.09 -3.73 -30.76
N ILE A 177 -5.26 -3.24 -31.21
CA ILE A 177 -5.94 -2.12 -30.55
C ILE A 177 -6.22 -2.45 -29.08
N ILE A 178 -6.75 -3.63 -28.80
CA ILE A 178 -7.05 -4.08 -27.43
C ILE A 178 -5.77 -4.18 -26.59
N SER A 179 -4.72 -4.82 -27.13
CA SER A 179 -3.46 -4.99 -26.40
C SER A 179 -2.74 -3.67 -26.14
N ASP A 180 -2.75 -2.74 -27.09
CA ASP A 180 -2.10 -1.43 -26.95
C ASP A 180 -2.78 -0.59 -25.85
N VAL A 181 -4.10 -0.65 -25.76
CA VAL A 181 -4.86 0.03 -24.70
C VAL A 181 -4.60 -0.61 -23.34
N LEU A 182 -4.62 -1.94 -23.22
CA LEU A 182 -4.35 -2.62 -21.95
C LEU A 182 -2.88 -2.42 -21.51
N ALA A 183 -1.93 -2.43 -22.44
CA ALA A 183 -0.53 -2.13 -22.13
C ALA A 183 -0.31 -0.68 -21.67
N THR A 184 -1.21 0.24 -22.01
CA THR A 184 -1.15 1.63 -21.53
C THR A 184 -1.40 1.68 -20.02
N GLU A 185 -2.32 0.89 -19.50
CA GLU A 185 -2.59 0.77 -18.06
C GLU A 185 -1.36 0.25 -17.31
N GLU A 186 -0.75 -0.84 -17.79
CA GLU A 186 0.45 -1.41 -17.16
C GLU A 186 1.61 -0.40 -17.12
N LYS A 187 1.81 0.37 -18.20
CA LYS A 187 2.82 1.44 -18.25
C LYS A 187 2.53 2.54 -17.23
N LEU A 188 1.26 2.92 -17.06
CA LEU A 188 0.85 3.92 -16.07
C LEU A 188 1.13 3.40 -14.66
N GLU A 189 0.71 2.18 -14.31
CA GLU A 189 1.02 1.58 -13.01
C GLU A 189 2.53 1.47 -12.75
N GLN A 190 3.31 1.09 -13.77
CA GLN A 190 4.75 0.98 -13.66
C GLN A 190 5.41 2.36 -13.45
N SER A 191 4.91 3.39 -14.13
CA SER A 191 5.39 4.77 -13.97
C SER A 191 5.16 5.29 -12.55
N GLU A 192 4.02 4.95 -11.94
CA GLU A 192 3.68 5.34 -10.57
C GLU A 192 4.55 4.63 -9.54
N LYS A 193 4.77 3.32 -9.71
CA LYS A 193 5.69 2.53 -8.87
C LYS A 193 7.11 3.11 -8.92
N LYS A 194 7.57 3.52 -10.11
CA LYS A 194 8.88 4.19 -10.27
C LYS A 194 8.92 5.55 -9.59
N ARG A 195 7.85 6.34 -9.66
CA ARG A 195 7.74 7.65 -8.99
C ARG A 195 7.82 7.52 -7.48
N LEU A 196 7.03 6.62 -6.89
CA LEU A 196 7.03 6.33 -5.45
C LEU A 196 8.38 5.79 -4.98
N ALA A 197 9.02 4.93 -5.78
CA ALA A 197 10.36 4.43 -5.48
C ALA A 197 11.41 5.55 -5.49
N ALA A 198 11.30 6.53 -6.40
CA ALA A 198 12.20 7.68 -6.44
C ALA A 198 12.02 8.61 -5.23
N GLU A 199 10.77 8.86 -4.82
CA GLU A 199 10.43 9.65 -3.64
C GLU A 199 10.95 9.01 -2.34
N ASN A 200 10.65 7.73 -2.13
CA ASN A 200 11.12 6.99 -0.95
C ASN A 200 12.65 6.80 -0.91
N ARG A 201 13.29 6.73 -2.09
CA ARG A 201 14.76 6.69 -2.18
C ARG A 201 15.39 7.98 -1.65
N SER A 202 14.76 9.14 -1.86
CA SER A 202 15.25 10.41 -1.31
C SER A 202 15.25 10.40 0.22
N TYR A 203 14.14 9.97 0.84
CA TYR A 203 14.03 9.86 2.31
C TYR A 203 15.01 8.85 2.91
N ALA A 204 15.22 7.70 2.25
CA ALA A 204 16.18 6.70 2.71
C ALA A 204 17.62 7.24 2.74
N PHE A 205 18.04 8.05 1.77
CA PHE A 205 19.37 8.64 1.75
C PHE A 205 19.61 9.68 2.86
N VAL A 206 18.56 10.32 3.38
CA VAL A 206 18.68 11.35 4.42
C VAL A 206 18.47 10.77 5.82
N LEU A 207 17.43 9.96 6.02
CA LEU A 207 17.03 9.48 7.35
C LEU A 207 17.93 8.37 7.89
N ILE A 208 18.41 7.48 7.02
CA ILE A 208 19.28 6.37 7.42
C ILE A 208 20.61 6.87 8.02
N PRO A 209 21.37 7.78 7.38
CA PRO A 209 22.59 8.31 7.99
C PRO A 209 22.31 9.16 9.24
N ALA A 210 21.22 9.93 9.29
CA ALA A 210 20.85 10.69 10.48
C ALA A 210 20.59 9.77 11.70
N PHE A 211 19.90 8.64 11.49
CA PHE A 211 19.68 7.64 12.54
C PHE A 211 20.99 6.96 12.98
N LEU A 212 21.90 6.66 12.05
CA LEU A 212 23.20 6.07 12.38
C LEU A 212 24.06 7.02 13.22
N ILE A 213 24.05 8.32 12.91
CA ILE A 213 24.76 9.34 13.69
C ILE A 213 24.16 9.46 15.10
N LEU A 214 22.84 9.44 15.23
CA LEU A 214 22.16 9.46 16.52
C LEU A 214 22.52 8.22 17.36
N PHE A 215 22.49 7.02 16.76
CA PHE A 215 22.81 5.77 17.44
C PHE A 215 24.27 5.72 17.91
N LEU A 216 25.22 6.15 17.06
CA LEU A 216 26.64 6.21 17.43
C LEU A 216 26.92 7.29 18.48
N GLY A 217 26.25 8.44 18.40
CA GLY A 217 26.38 9.52 19.39
C GLY A 217 25.88 9.13 20.79
N ILE A 218 24.75 8.41 20.87
CA ILE A 218 24.22 7.91 22.15
C ILE A 218 25.08 6.76 22.69
N GLY A 219 25.57 5.87 21.84
CA GLY A 219 26.51 4.80 22.22
C GLY A 219 27.84 5.33 22.75
N GLY A 220 28.34 6.44 22.20
CA GLY A 220 29.56 7.10 22.66
C GLY A 220 29.46 7.67 24.09
N LEU A 221 28.27 8.11 24.51
CA LEU A 221 28.04 8.62 25.87
C LEU A 221 28.01 7.50 26.92
N PHE A 222 27.56 6.30 26.55
CA PHE A 222 27.46 5.17 27.47
C PHE A 222 28.84 4.59 27.86
N PHE A 223 29.86 4.75 26.99
CA PHE A 223 31.19 4.19 27.22
C PHE A 223 32.08 4.99 28.18
N LEU A 224 31.69 6.22 28.55
CA LEU A 224 32.45 7.07 29.48
C LEU A 224 31.94 7.04 30.94
N GLY A 225 30.96 6.18 31.23
CA GLY A 225 30.21 6.20 32.49
C GLY A 225 30.50 5.11 33.52
N ASN A 226 31.64 4.39 33.48
CA ASN A 226 31.87 3.25 34.39
C ASN A 226 33.17 3.30 35.22
N ASN A 227 33.40 4.39 35.97
CA ASN A 227 34.52 4.51 36.92
C ASN A 227 34.14 4.15 38.38
N GLY A 228 32.88 3.83 38.68
CA GLY A 228 32.39 3.60 40.05
C GLY A 228 32.63 2.20 40.62
N GLU A 229 32.70 1.18 39.76
CA GLU A 229 32.79 -0.25 40.14
C GLU A 229 34.16 -0.63 40.74
N SER A 230 35.22 0.10 40.37
CA SER A 230 36.61 -0.23 40.74
C SER A 230 36.91 0.01 42.23
N SER A 231 36.41 1.10 42.82
CA SER A 231 36.69 1.48 44.22
C SER A 231 36.14 0.46 45.23
N LYS A 232 34.88 0.02 45.04
CA LYS A 232 34.22 -0.95 45.93
C LYS A 232 34.96 -2.29 46.00
N LYS A 233 35.50 -2.75 44.85
CA LYS A 233 36.27 -4.00 44.77
C LYS A 233 37.57 -3.92 45.59
N GLN A 234 38.24 -2.77 45.56
CA GLN A 234 39.48 -2.56 46.33
C GLN A 234 39.23 -2.57 47.85
N GLU A 235 38.15 -1.96 48.31
CA GLU A 235 37.84 -1.88 49.75
C GLU A 235 37.47 -3.25 50.35
N ILE A 236 36.77 -4.11 49.60
CA ILE A 236 36.47 -5.49 50.04
C ILE A 236 37.77 -6.29 50.22
N GLN A 237 38.67 -6.23 49.25
CA GLN A 237 39.93 -6.98 49.28
C GLN A 237 40.82 -6.57 50.47
N ARG A 238 40.84 -5.26 50.81
CA ARG A 238 41.56 -4.76 51.99
C ARG A 238 41.02 -5.39 53.28
N LEU A 239 39.70 -5.43 53.45
CA LEU A 239 39.05 -5.95 54.65
C LEU A 239 39.23 -7.46 54.80
N GLU A 240 39.13 -8.22 53.71
CA GLU A 240 39.38 -9.66 53.71
C GLU A 240 40.84 -10.00 54.10
N THR A 241 41.79 -9.20 53.63
CA THR A 241 43.20 -9.37 54.00
C THR A 241 43.40 -9.14 55.50
N LEU A 242 42.78 -8.08 56.04
CA LEU A 242 42.87 -7.75 57.45
C LEU A 242 42.20 -8.81 58.33
N GLU A 243 41.02 -9.30 57.95
CA GLU A 243 40.33 -10.41 58.60
C GLU A 243 41.22 -11.66 58.72
N LYS A 244 41.89 -12.04 57.63
CA LYS A 244 42.82 -13.18 57.64
C LYS A 244 44.00 -12.97 58.59
N THR A 245 44.59 -11.77 58.59
CA THR A 245 45.70 -11.48 59.52
C THR A 245 45.28 -11.53 60.98
N ILE A 246 44.06 -11.07 61.32
CA ILE A 246 43.52 -11.14 62.68
C ILE A 246 43.28 -12.60 63.08
N ILE A 247 42.70 -13.41 62.19
CA ILE A 247 42.49 -14.85 62.45
C ILE A 247 43.83 -15.55 62.70
N GLN A 248 44.85 -15.25 61.89
CA GLN A 248 46.19 -15.79 62.04
C GLN A 248 46.83 -15.41 63.39
N ASP A 249 46.68 -14.15 63.83
CA ASP A 249 47.18 -13.70 65.13
C ASP A 249 46.48 -14.42 66.30
N ILE A 250 45.17 -14.65 66.19
CA ILE A 250 44.38 -15.41 67.16
C ILE A 250 44.87 -16.86 67.24
N GLU A 251 45.15 -17.50 66.10
CA GLU A 251 45.68 -18.87 66.03
C GLU A 251 47.08 -18.98 66.65
N ASN A 252 47.91 -17.96 66.43
CA ASN A 252 49.24 -17.84 67.03
C ASN A 252 49.22 -17.41 68.51
N ALA A 253 48.03 -17.24 69.11
CA ALA A 253 47.81 -16.73 70.46
C ALA A 253 48.45 -15.35 70.75
N ASP A 254 48.65 -14.55 69.70
CA ASP A 254 49.09 -13.15 69.75
C ASP A 254 47.88 -12.21 69.76
N TYR A 255 47.17 -12.22 70.90
CA TYR A 255 45.96 -11.42 71.08
C TYR A 255 46.23 -9.91 71.10
N ALA A 256 47.45 -9.48 71.44
CA ALA A 256 47.80 -8.06 71.47
C ALA A 256 47.86 -7.47 70.05
N SER A 257 48.47 -8.21 69.11
CA SER A 257 48.50 -7.84 67.69
C SER A 257 47.08 -7.84 67.08
N ALA A 258 46.26 -8.83 67.44
CA ALA A 258 44.88 -8.93 66.99
C ALA A 258 44.00 -7.74 67.46
N GLU A 259 44.17 -7.27 68.71
CA GLU A 259 43.42 -6.11 69.25
C GLU A 259 43.77 -4.79 68.53
N LEU A 260 45.00 -4.63 68.03
CA LEU A 260 45.36 -3.44 67.27
C LEU A 260 44.73 -3.47 65.87
N LYS A 261 44.77 -4.63 65.21
CA LYS A 261 44.28 -4.78 63.83
C LYS A 261 42.76 -4.74 63.72
N ILE A 262 42.03 -5.21 64.74
CA ILE A 262 40.57 -5.24 64.71
C ILE A 262 39.93 -3.84 64.67
N ILE A 263 40.62 -2.82 65.20
CA ILE A 263 40.18 -1.42 65.14
C ILE A 263 40.06 -0.93 63.68
N ASP A 264 40.89 -1.45 62.78
CA ASP A 264 40.96 -1.06 61.37
C ASP A 264 40.04 -1.88 60.43
N LEU A 265 39.39 -2.93 60.94
CA LEU A 265 38.46 -3.80 60.20
C LEU A 265 37.10 -3.12 60.01
N ARG A 266 37.08 -1.93 59.39
CA ARG A 266 35.87 -1.10 59.14
C ARG A 266 35.88 -0.61 57.71
N TRP A 267 34.68 -0.51 57.17
CA TRP A 267 34.44 0.10 55.87
C TRP A 267 34.74 1.61 55.92
N ARG A 268 35.53 2.12 54.97
CA ARG A 268 35.95 3.54 54.93
C ARG A 268 35.05 4.43 54.07
N GLU A 269 34.38 3.89 53.06
CA GLU A 269 33.59 4.70 52.13
C GLU A 269 32.21 5.13 52.69
N SER A 270 31.55 6.06 52.00
CA SER A 270 30.30 6.70 52.45
C SER A 270 29.17 5.69 52.78
N PRO A 271 28.47 5.85 53.93
CA PRO A 271 27.39 4.95 54.35
C PRO A 271 26.19 4.88 53.41
N LEU A 272 25.92 5.95 52.67
CA LEU A 272 24.72 6.07 51.85
C LEU A 272 24.68 5.07 50.68
N LYS A 273 25.85 4.62 50.20
CA LYS A 273 25.95 3.73 49.03
C LYS A 273 26.25 2.27 49.40
N ASN A 274 26.71 1.99 50.63
CA ASN A 274 27.30 0.70 51.01
C ASN A 274 26.75 0.12 52.33
N LYS A 275 25.53 0.52 52.74
CA LYS A 275 24.90 0.15 54.03
C LYS A 275 24.99 -1.35 54.35
N ALA A 276 24.75 -2.23 53.36
CA ALA A 276 24.80 -3.68 53.55
C ALA A 276 26.22 -4.20 53.87
N ASN A 277 27.24 -3.69 53.18
CA ASN A 277 28.63 -4.10 53.42
C ASN A 277 29.13 -3.60 54.78
N ILE A 278 28.73 -2.39 55.17
CA ILE A 278 29.07 -1.83 56.49
C ILE A 278 28.54 -2.75 57.59
N GLN A 279 27.26 -3.10 57.52
CA GLN A 279 26.65 -4.00 58.49
C GLN A 279 27.35 -5.36 58.54
N LEU A 280 27.63 -5.98 57.38
CA LEU A 280 28.33 -7.27 57.31
C LEU A 280 29.71 -7.24 57.99
N TRP A 281 30.51 -6.20 57.72
CA TRP A 281 31.85 -6.09 58.28
C TRP A 281 31.86 -5.69 59.77
N ASP A 282 30.86 -4.94 60.22
CA ASP A 282 30.65 -4.62 61.63
C ASP A 282 30.26 -5.89 62.43
N GLU A 283 29.37 -6.73 61.89
CA GLU A 283 29.01 -8.03 62.49
C GLU A 283 30.23 -8.96 62.59
N LYS A 284 31.03 -9.06 61.52
CA LYS A 284 32.28 -9.84 61.51
C LYS A 284 33.28 -9.35 62.55
N ARG A 285 33.43 -8.03 62.67
CA ARG A 285 34.29 -7.41 63.68
C ARG A 285 33.85 -7.79 65.09
N GLU A 286 32.55 -7.71 65.40
CA GLU A 286 32.04 -8.07 66.72
C GLU A 286 32.33 -9.53 67.08
N LEU A 287 32.17 -10.45 66.11
CA LEU A 287 32.48 -11.88 66.31
C LEU A 287 33.97 -12.11 66.58
N LEU A 288 34.85 -11.47 65.82
CA LEU A 288 36.29 -11.56 66.04
C LEU A 288 36.71 -10.96 67.38
N GLN A 289 36.06 -9.87 67.80
CA GLN A 289 36.34 -9.24 69.09
C GLN A 289 36.01 -10.19 70.25
N LYS A 290 34.84 -10.84 70.22
CA LYS A 290 34.48 -11.88 71.20
C LYS A 290 35.49 -13.02 71.22
N ARG A 291 35.95 -13.48 70.04
CA ARG A 291 36.95 -14.55 69.92
C ARG A 291 38.29 -14.18 70.54
N ILE A 292 38.75 -12.93 70.37
CA ILE A 292 39.98 -12.42 70.99
C ILE A 292 39.84 -12.38 72.53
N GLU A 293 38.72 -11.85 73.03
CA GLU A 293 38.46 -11.74 74.47
C GLU A 293 38.41 -13.12 75.16
N ASP A 294 37.72 -14.08 74.55
CA ASP A 294 37.61 -15.46 75.06
C ASP A 294 38.96 -16.19 75.01
N GLY A 295 39.72 -16.03 73.93
CA GLY A 295 41.09 -16.56 73.82
C GLY A 295 42.00 -16.00 74.92
N ARG A 296 41.90 -14.71 75.21
CA ARG A 296 42.67 -14.05 76.27
C ARG A 296 42.29 -14.55 77.66
N LYS A 297 40.99 -14.75 77.96
CA LYS A 297 40.54 -15.33 79.24
C LYS A 297 41.10 -16.74 79.44
N LYS A 298 41.11 -17.57 78.40
CA LYS A 298 41.72 -18.91 78.43
C LYS A 298 43.23 -18.88 78.65
N LYS A 299 43.95 -17.91 78.07
CA LYS A 299 45.40 -17.73 78.27
C LYS A 299 45.75 -17.25 79.68
N LYS A 300 44.89 -16.46 80.32
CA LYS A 300 45.08 -15.98 81.72
C LYS A 300 44.68 -17.01 82.79
N GLY A 301 43.89 -18.02 82.43
CA GLY A 301 43.45 -19.11 83.32
C GLY A 301 44.26 -20.40 83.21
N LYS A 302 45.32 -20.41 82.38
CA LYS A 302 46.38 -21.43 82.31
C LYS A 302 47.64 -20.88 82.96
#